data_AF-A0A535QE50-F1
#
_entry.id   AF-A0A535QE50-F1
#
_cell.length_a   1.000
_cell.length_b   1.000
_cell.length_c   1.000
_cell.angle_alpha   90.00
_cell.angle_beta   90.00
_cell.angle_gamma   90.00
#
_symmetry.space_group_name_H-M   'P 1'
#
loop_
_entity.id
_entity.type
_entity.pdbx_description
1 polymer ?
#
loop_
_entity_poly.entity_id
_entity_poly.type
_entity_poly.pdbx_seq_one_letter_code
_entity_poly.pdbx_strand_id
1 'polypeptide(L)'
;MGHCELLLRRGSESCHCLPLSSIQVVPSQDQEETIDNDNVTPASPEMNALIRAKLEGCFPRSTPLSLLLLHVSQLEQVHIHPQSALLHKRQRYHASASFLEQVLVNVRRAIRDDDELLIHEGTGAAIIFPGVDLQGVAGIVERVSHHVDLLQAETVIPPLRRETDIALGVGSYPESGPSVEHLLYHVSMMAHRFSLRPAISEQLGGGMSTTREEVETPFGCAQHDDQHQAPKDLQGQGNIPFMQLPDRLPLRLKQLIPYQVALELSCVPVGRNHHCVTVAMADPSNSNALRSLRVVTGLAIFPVSCDVAALNTLLRKKW
;
A
#
# COMPACT_ATOMS: atom_id res chain seq x y z
N MET A 1 31.14 -14.15 -14.14
CA MET A 1 30.05 -13.16 -13.97
C MET A 1 28.86 -13.63 -14.78
N GLY A 2 27.84 -14.21 -14.15
CA GLY A 2 26.70 -14.79 -14.89
C GLY A 2 25.78 -15.71 -14.08
N HIS A 3 26.09 -15.98 -12.81
CA HIS A 3 25.30 -16.89 -11.96
C HIS A 3 24.50 -16.20 -10.85
N CYS A 4 24.62 -14.88 -10.66
CA CYS A 4 23.96 -14.17 -9.55
C CYS A 4 22.62 -13.51 -9.93
N GLU A 5 22.36 -13.27 -11.22
CA GLU A 5 21.08 -12.70 -11.69
C GLU A 5 19.99 -13.77 -11.91
N LEU A 6 20.39 -15.03 -12.13
CA LEU A 6 19.45 -16.13 -12.41
C LEU A 6 18.78 -16.70 -11.15
N LEU A 7 19.27 -16.39 -9.95
CA LEU A 7 18.66 -16.84 -8.69
C LEU A 7 17.60 -15.88 -8.14
N LEU A 8 17.48 -14.66 -8.70
CA LEU A 8 16.53 -13.64 -8.24
C LEU A 8 15.20 -13.61 -9.01
N ARG A 9 15.05 -14.44 -10.06
CA ARG A 9 13.77 -14.61 -10.78
C ARG A 9 12.83 -15.67 -10.20
N ARG A 10 13.24 -16.38 -9.15
CA ARG A 10 12.54 -17.60 -8.67
C ARG A 10 11.35 -17.37 -7.73
N GLY A 11 10.87 -16.15 -7.51
CA GLY A 11 9.97 -15.88 -6.37
C GLY A 11 8.78 -14.96 -6.57
N SER A 12 8.41 -14.58 -7.79
CA SER A 12 7.23 -13.72 -7.97
C SER A 12 6.50 -14.09 -9.25
N GLU A 13 5.49 -14.94 -9.14
CA GLU A 13 4.57 -15.25 -10.25
C GLU A 13 3.75 -14.00 -10.58
N SER A 14 3.41 -13.83 -11.87
CA SER A 14 2.54 -12.74 -12.29
C SER A 14 1.15 -12.92 -11.69
N CYS A 15 0.61 -11.84 -11.13
CA CYS A 15 -0.70 -11.85 -10.50
C CYS A 15 -1.79 -11.84 -11.58
N HIS A 16 -2.44 -12.99 -11.75
CA HIS A 16 -3.61 -13.20 -12.63
C HIS A 16 -4.89 -13.49 -11.84
N CYS A 17 -4.92 -13.13 -10.57
CA CYS A 17 -6.04 -13.35 -9.67
C CYS A 17 -7.32 -12.67 -10.16
N LEU A 18 -8.46 -13.31 -9.88
CA LEU A 18 -9.79 -12.89 -10.34
C LEU A 18 -10.74 -12.72 -9.14
N PRO A 19 -11.86 -12.00 -9.30
CA PRO A 19 -12.94 -12.02 -8.30
C PRO A 19 -13.37 -13.46 -7.96
N LEU A 20 -13.78 -13.70 -6.71
CA LEU A 20 -14.20 -15.03 -6.24
C LEU A 20 -15.52 -15.48 -6.88
N SER A 21 -16.46 -14.56 -7.08
CA SER A 21 -17.81 -14.85 -7.57
C SER A 21 -17.88 -14.91 -9.09
N SER A 22 -18.73 -15.81 -9.58
CA SER A 22 -19.08 -15.85 -11.01
C SER A 22 -20.13 -14.81 -11.39
N ILE A 23 -20.76 -14.15 -10.39
CA ILE A 23 -21.70 -13.05 -10.60
C ILE A 23 -20.89 -11.79 -10.91
N GLN A 24 -20.61 -11.53 -12.18
CA GLN A 24 -20.02 -10.26 -12.60
C GLN A 24 -21.11 -9.19 -12.71
N VAL A 25 -20.83 -7.99 -12.19
CA VAL A 25 -21.55 -6.79 -12.60
C VAL A 25 -21.27 -6.59 -14.09
N VAL A 26 -22.30 -6.72 -14.92
CA VAL A 26 -22.29 -6.14 -16.27
C VAL A 26 -22.09 -4.64 -16.07
N PRO A 27 -21.01 -4.01 -16.59
CA PRO A 27 -20.95 -2.56 -16.59
C PRO A 27 -22.16 -2.10 -17.40
N SER A 28 -23.01 -1.27 -16.79
CA SER A 28 -24.06 -0.55 -17.49
C SER A 28 -23.47 0.00 -18.79
N GLN A 29 -24.02 -0.45 -19.92
CA GLN A 29 -23.65 -0.02 -21.26
C GLN A 29 -23.69 1.51 -21.28
N ASP A 30 -22.52 2.16 -21.23
CA ASP A 30 -22.28 3.54 -21.70
C ASP A 30 -20.89 4.10 -21.36
N GLN A 31 -19.94 3.32 -20.81
CA GLN A 31 -18.56 3.79 -20.63
C GLN A 31 -17.53 2.73 -21.03
N GLU A 32 -16.93 2.90 -22.20
CA GLU A 32 -15.59 2.39 -22.51
C GLU A 32 -14.57 3.14 -21.62
N GLU A 33 -14.58 2.82 -20.32
CA GLU A 33 -13.48 3.16 -19.43
C GLU A 33 -12.87 1.84 -18.96
N THR A 34 -11.57 1.69 -19.19
CA THR A 34 -10.70 0.65 -18.66
C THR A 34 -11.20 0.17 -17.30
N ILE A 35 -11.62 -1.10 -17.20
CA ILE A 35 -12.09 -1.71 -15.95
C ILE A 35 -11.08 -1.37 -14.87
N ASP A 36 -11.49 -0.47 -13.98
CA ASP A 36 -10.67 -0.02 -12.88
C ASP A 36 -10.66 -1.16 -11.85
N ASN A 37 -9.72 -2.09 -12.03
CA ASN A 37 -9.42 -3.20 -11.11
C ASN A 37 -8.98 -2.73 -9.72
N ASP A 38 -9.18 -1.44 -9.39
CA ASP A 38 -8.83 -0.83 -8.13
C ASP A 38 -9.88 -1.07 -7.02
N ASN A 39 -11.08 -1.59 -7.33
CA ASN A 39 -12.15 -1.80 -6.33
C ASN A 39 -12.43 -3.28 -5.99
N VAL A 40 -11.60 -4.20 -6.47
CA VAL A 40 -11.78 -5.65 -6.27
C VAL A 40 -10.64 -6.22 -5.43
N THR A 41 -10.97 -7.10 -4.49
CA THR A 41 -10.02 -7.99 -3.83
C THR A 41 -10.02 -9.32 -4.57
N PRO A 42 -8.99 -9.61 -5.38
CA PRO A 42 -8.97 -10.83 -6.19
C PRO A 42 -8.40 -12.01 -5.38
N ALA A 43 -8.58 -13.22 -5.88
CA ALA A 43 -7.97 -14.43 -5.34
C ALA A 43 -7.38 -15.28 -6.46
N SER A 44 -6.36 -16.09 -6.13
CA SER A 44 -5.89 -17.11 -7.07
C SER A 44 -6.96 -18.18 -7.28
N PRO A 45 -6.96 -18.88 -8.42
CA PRO A 45 -7.84 -20.03 -8.64
C PRO A 45 -7.77 -21.06 -7.53
N GLU A 46 -6.57 -21.31 -6.99
CA GLU A 46 -6.31 -22.26 -5.91
C GLU A 46 -6.94 -21.79 -4.60
N MET A 47 -6.78 -20.50 -4.25
CA MET A 47 -7.44 -19.92 -3.07
C MET A 47 -8.97 -19.96 -3.21
N ASN A 48 -9.50 -19.64 -4.39
CA ASN A 48 -10.94 -19.72 -4.64
C ASN A 48 -11.46 -21.16 -4.47
N ALA A 49 -10.74 -22.16 -5.00
CA ALA A 49 -11.08 -23.57 -4.82
C ALA A 49 -11.04 -23.99 -3.34
N LEU A 50 -10.03 -23.56 -2.58
CA LEU A 50 -9.93 -23.83 -1.13
C LEU A 50 -11.10 -23.22 -0.35
N ILE A 51 -11.43 -21.95 -0.59
CA ILE A 51 -12.57 -21.28 0.03
C ILE A 51 -13.85 -22.03 -0.30
N ARG A 52 -14.09 -22.37 -1.57
CA ARG A 52 -15.30 -23.07 -2.01
C ARG A 52 -15.44 -24.44 -1.35
N ALA A 53 -14.39 -25.25 -1.34
CA ALA A 53 -14.40 -26.56 -0.68
C ALA A 53 -14.71 -26.45 0.83
N LYS A 54 -14.25 -25.38 1.49
CA LYS A 54 -14.58 -25.12 2.91
C LYS A 54 -16.01 -24.66 3.11
N LEU A 55 -16.52 -23.80 2.22
CA LEU A 55 -17.90 -23.32 2.29
C LEU A 55 -18.92 -24.41 1.93
N GLU A 56 -18.58 -25.40 1.09
CA GLU A 56 -19.46 -26.53 0.78
C GLU A 56 -19.94 -27.26 2.04
N GLY A 57 -19.06 -27.47 3.02
CA GLY A 57 -19.41 -28.09 4.31
C GLY A 57 -20.17 -27.17 5.28
N CYS A 58 -20.22 -25.87 4.98
CA CYS A 58 -20.84 -24.87 5.84
C CYS A 58 -22.30 -24.58 5.47
N PHE A 59 -22.75 -24.94 4.27
CA PHE A 59 -24.08 -24.59 3.76
C PHE A 59 -24.97 -25.83 3.52
N PRO A 60 -26.30 -25.73 3.70
CA PRO A 60 -27.05 -24.57 4.19
C PRO A 60 -26.85 -24.35 5.71
N ARG A 61 -27.00 -23.12 6.18
CA ARG A 61 -26.75 -22.74 7.57
C ARG A 61 -27.79 -21.76 8.12
N SER A 62 -28.05 -21.87 9.42
CA SER A 62 -28.99 -21.03 10.17
C SER A 62 -28.34 -19.95 11.02
N THR A 63 -27.04 -20.11 11.35
CA THR A 63 -26.25 -19.09 12.04
C THR A 63 -25.62 -18.13 11.04
N PRO A 64 -25.06 -16.97 11.44
CA PRO A 64 -24.35 -16.07 10.52
C PRO A 64 -22.88 -16.48 10.32
N LEU A 65 -22.27 -16.16 9.18
CA LEU A 65 -20.87 -16.47 8.86
C LEU A 65 -20.32 -15.36 8.01
N SER A 66 -19.14 -14.90 8.40
CA SER A 66 -18.41 -13.92 7.65
C SER A 66 -17.14 -14.51 7.06
N LEU A 67 -16.73 -13.97 5.92
CA LEU A 67 -15.50 -14.33 5.24
C LEU A 67 -14.70 -13.05 5.00
N LEU A 68 -13.43 -13.06 5.38
CA LEU A 68 -12.45 -12.03 5.05
C LEU A 68 -11.44 -12.61 4.08
N LEU A 69 -11.23 -11.94 2.96
CA LEU A 69 -10.19 -12.26 1.99
C LEU A 69 -9.08 -11.21 2.08
N LEU A 70 -7.84 -11.67 2.10
CA LEU A 70 -6.63 -10.86 2.05
C LEU A 70 -5.85 -11.27 0.80
N HIS A 71 -5.49 -10.30 -0.02
CA HIS A 71 -4.66 -10.50 -1.20
C HIS A 71 -3.45 -9.56 -1.17
N VAL A 72 -2.27 -10.10 -1.48
CA VAL A 72 -1.02 -9.33 -1.55
C VAL A 72 -0.47 -9.34 -2.97
N SER A 73 -0.21 -8.15 -3.49
CA SER A 73 0.49 -8.00 -4.78
C SER A 73 1.54 -6.91 -4.76
N GLN A 74 2.52 -7.04 -5.63
CA GLN A 74 3.62 -6.11 -5.81
C GLN A 74 3.62 -5.54 -7.21
N LEU A 75 3.71 -4.23 -7.32
CA LEU A 75 3.74 -3.50 -8.58
C LEU A 75 5.17 -3.38 -9.11
N GLU A 76 5.38 -3.69 -10.38
CA GLU A 76 6.65 -3.42 -11.04
C GLU A 76 6.82 -1.92 -11.32
N GLN A 77 7.93 -1.35 -10.83
CA GLN A 77 8.34 0.01 -11.17
C GLN A 77 9.05 0.01 -12.52
N VAL A 78 8.33 0.38 -13.58
CA VAL A 78 8.97 0.69 -14.87
C VAL A 78 9.70 2.02 -14.72
N HIS A 79 11.04 2.00 -14.81
CA HIS A 79 11.82 3.22 -15.00
C HIS A 79 11.52 3.71 -16.42
N ILE A 80 10.66 4.73 -16.55
CA ILE A 80 10.33 5.32 -17.84
C ILE A 80 11.59 6.01 -18.35
N HIS A 81 12.29 5.39 -19.31
CA HIS A 81 13.24 6.13 -20.13
C HIS A 81 12.40 6.98 -21.10
N PRO A 82 12.59 8.31 -21.17
CA PRO A 82 11.72 9.23 -21.92
C PRO A 82 11.68 9.04 -23.46
N GLN A 83 12.28 7.98 -24.00
CA GLN A 83 12.40 7.73 -25.44
C GLN A 83 11.73 6.43 -25.94
N SER A 84 11.14 5.61 -25.06
CA SER A 84 10.43 4.41 -25.51
C SER A 84 8.92 4.64 -25.54
N ALA A 85 8.36 4.78 -26.74
CA ALA A 85 6.91 4.83 -27.03
C ALA A 85 6.20 3.47 -26.83
N LEU A 86 6.68 2.63 -25.91
CA LEU A 86 6.02 1.40 -25.52
C LEU A 86 5.27 1.68 -24.21
N LEU A 87 3.95 1.64 -24.28
CA LEU A 87 3.06 1.59 -23.13
C LEU A 87 3.37 0.30 -22.34
N HIS A 88 4.37 0.34 -21.46
CA HIS A 88 4.64 -0.79 -20.58
C HIS A 88 3.45 -0.92 -19.62
N LYS A 89 2.62 -1.93 -19.87
CA LYS A 89 1.54 -2.34 -18.96
C LYS A 89 2.17 -2.64 -17.60
N ARG A 90 1.80 -1.87 -16.57
CA ARG A 90 2.24 -2.12 -15.19
C ARG A 90 1.89 -3.56 -14.81
N GLN A 91 2.88 -4.41 -14.56
CA GLN A 91 2.66 -5.80 -14.16
C GLN A 91 2.59 -5.90 -12.64
N ARG A 92 1.65 -6.71 -12.15
CA ARG A 92 1.52 -7.07 -10.74
C ARG A 92 2.07 -8.47 -10.55
N TYR A 93 2.70 -8.71 -9.41
CA TYR A 93 3.26 -10.00 -9.03
C TYR A 93 2.82 -10.36 -7.62
N HIS A 94 2.77 -11.64 -7.29
CA HIS A 94 2.60 -12.06 -5.90
C HIS A 94 3.82 -11.71 -5.06
N ALA A 95 3.59 -11.39 -3.79
CA ALA A 95 4.68 -11.18 -2.84
C ALA A 95 5.32 -12.52 -2.47
N SER A 96 6.48 -12.47 -1.80
CA SER A 96 7.09 -13.69 -1.27
C SER A 96 6.24 -14.28 -0.14
N ALA A 97 6.28 -15.59 0.03
CA ALA A 97 5.64 -16.27 1.17
C ALA A 97 6.12 -15.71 2.52
N SER A 98 7.41 -15.34 2.62
CA SER A 98 7.99 -14.71 3.82
C SER A 98 7.40 -13.33 4.13
N PHE A 99 7.02 -12.57 3.10
CA PHE A 99 6.34 -11.29 3.29
C PHE A 99 4.89 -11.52 3.74
N LEU A 100 4.19 -12.45 3.07
CA LEU A 100 2.83 -12.82 3.45
C LEU A 100 2.76 -13.24 4.93
N GLU A 101 3.71 -14.04 5.41
CA GLU A 101 3.71 -14.45 6.83
C GLU A 101 3.87 -13.25 7.79
N GLN A 102 4.68 -12.24 7.45
CA GLN A 102 4.79 -11.01 8.26
C GLN A 102 3.49 -10.24 8.32
N VAL A 103 2.73 -10.21 7.22
CA VAL A 103 1.36 -9.68 7.21
C VAL A 103 0.47 -10.51 8.13
N LEU A 104 0.52 -11.84 8.00
CA LEU A 104 -0.32 -12.75 8.77
C LEU A 104 -0.03 -12.73 10.28
N VAL A 105 1.21 -12.49 10.72
CA VAL A 105 1.52 -12.29 12.14
C VAL A 105 0.71 -11.13 12.73
N ASN A 106 0.49 -10.07 11.97
CA ASN A 106 -0.32 -8.93 12.42
C ASN A 106 -1.81 -9.23 12.35
N VAL A 107 -2.26 -9.93 11.31
CA VAL A 107 -3.65 -10.39 11.20
C VAL A 107 -4.04 -11.33 12.36
N ARG A 108 -3.17 -12.29 12.71
CA ARG A 108 -3.40 -13.25 13.81
C ARG A 108 -3.57 -12.56 15.17
N ARG A 109 -2.97 -11.39 15.38
CA ARG A 109 -3.16 -10.59 16.61
C ARG A 109 -4.56 -9.98 16.74
N ALA A 110 -5.31 -9.90 15.64
CA ALA A 110 -6.63 -9.26 15.58
C ALA A 110 -7.82 -10.25 15.53
N ILE A 111 -7.54 -11.54 15.35
CA ILE A 111 -8.52 -12.63 15.24
C ILE A 111 -8.36 -13.62 16.41
N ARG A 112 -9.32 -14.53 16.58
CA ARG A 112 -9.26 -15.59 17.60
C ARG A 112 -8.47 -16.78 17.08
N ASP A 113 -7.88 -17.55 17.98
CA ASP A 113 -7.14 -18.78 17.62
C ASP A 113 -8.03 -19.85 16.97
N ASP A 114 -9.32 -19.85 17.30
CA ASP A 114 -10.32 -20.77 16.74
C ASP A 114 -10.88 -20.32 15.37
N ASP A 115 -10.53 -19.12 14.89
CA ASP A 115 -10.96 -18.65 13.57
C ASP A 115 -10.24 -19.43 12.46
N GLU A 116 -10.98 -19.91 11.46
CA GLU A 116 -10.41 -20.79 10.45
C GLU A 116 -9.65 -19.96 9.39
N LEU A 117 -8.33 -20.17 9.33
CA LEU A 117 -7.42 -19.45 8.45
C LEU A 117 -6.88 -20.35 7.32
N LEU A 118 -7.21 -20.00 6.08
CA LEU A 118 -6.73 -20.63 4.86
C LEU A 118 -5.62 -19.76 4.26
N ILE A 119 -4.46 -20.34 3.94
CA ILE A 119 -3.30 -19.60 3.41
C ILE A 119 -2.92 -20.20 2.06
N HIS A 120 -2.71 -19.34 1.06
CA HIS A 120 -2.09 -19.72 -0.20
C HIS A 120 -0.79 -18.95 -0.35
N GLU A 121 0.34 -19.67 -0.43
CA GLU A 121 1.67 -19.08 -0.41
C GLU A 121 1.82 -17.99 -1.48
N GLY A 122 2.29 -16.81 -1.06
CA GLY A 122 2.56 -15.66 -1.91
C GLY A 122 1.33 -14.88 -2.41
N THR A 123 0.15 -15.50 -2.49
CA THR A 123 -1.07 -14.81 -2.96
C THR A 123 -1.81 -14.09 -1.84
N GLY A 124 -2.03 -14.75 -0.71
CA GLY A 124 -2.91 -14.20 0.32
C GLY A 124 -3.49 -15.23 1.28
N ALA A 125 -4.53 -14.82 2.00
CA ALA A 125 -5.22 -15.65 2.97
C ALA A 125 -6.73 -15.39 2.98
N ALA A 126 -7.49 -16.37 3.43
CA ALA A 126 -8.92 -16.24 3.69
C ALA A 126 -9.23 -16.68 5.11
N ILE A 127 -10.12 -15.96 5.79
CA ILE A 127 -10.48 -16.20 7.19
C ILE A 127 -11.98 -16.37 7.28
N ILE A 128 -12.40 -17.53 7.78
CA ILE A 128 -13.82 -17.87 7.97
C ILE A 128 -14.16 -17.65 9.44
N PHE A 129 -15.24 -16.93 9.68
CA PHE A 129 -15.75 -16.61 11.02
C PHE A 129 -17.13 -17.23 11.24
N PRO A 130 -17.22 -18.49 11.70
CA PRO A 130 -18.50 -19.11 12.01
C PRO A 130 -19.21 -18.39 13.17
N GLY A 131 -20.50 -18.12 13.01
CA GLY A 131 -21.30 -17.45 14.04
C GLY A 131 -21.09 -15.94 14.13
N VAL A 132 -20.34 -15.35 13.21
CA VAL A 132 -20.13 -13.89 13.13
C VAL A 132 -21.03 -13.31 12.05
N ASP A 133 -21.75 -12.24 12.40
CA ASP A 133 -22.63 -11.48 11.52
C ASP A 133 -21.92 -10.26 10.93
N LEU A 134 -22.65 -9.48 10.13
CA LEU A 134 -22.10 -8.29 9.48
C LEU A 134 -21.53 -7.28 10.48
N GLN A 135 -22.17 -7.10 11.64
CA GLN A 135 -21.70 -6.16 12.66
C GLN A 135 -20.43 -6.67 13.34
N GLY A 136 -20.39 -7.96 13.69
CA GLY A 136 -19.23 -8.60 14.29
C GLY A 136 -18.02 -8.56 13.38
N VAL A 137 -18.19 -8.85 12.09
CA VAL A 137 -17.06 -8.81 11.14
C VAL A 137 -16.59 -7.40 10.86
N ALA A 138 -17.46 -6.38 10.90
CA ALA A 138 -17.03 -4.99 10.75
C ALA A 138 -16.01 -4.60 11.82
N GLY A 139 -16.24 -5.00 13.08
CA GLY A 139 -15.27 -4.79 14.16
C GLY A 139 -13.99 -5.60 13.99
N ILE A 140 -14.08 -6.84 13.48
CA ILE A 140 -12.88 -7.65 13.19
C ILE A 140 -12.04 -6.99 12.08
N VAL A 141 -12.68 -6.56 10.98
CA VAL A 141 -12.01 -5.89 9.86
C VAL A 141 -11.33 -4.61 10.32
N GLU A 142 -11.97 -3.79 11.16
CA GLU A 142 -11.35 -2.58 11.70
C GLU A 142 -10.07 -2.90 12.50
N ARG A 143 -10.13 -3.92 13.36
CA ARG A 143 -8.94 -4.37 14.11
C ARG A 143 -7.84 -4.92 13.20
N VAL A 144 -8.20 -5.77 12.23
CA VAL A 144 -7.26 -6.33 11.25
C VAL A 144 -6.61 -5.21 10.44
N SER A 145 -7.41 -4.29 9.92
CA SER A 145 -6.95 -3.12 9.19
C SER A 145 -5.97 -2.28 10.02
N HIS A 146 -6.28 -2.03 11.29
CA HIS A 146 -5.37 -1.31 12.18
C HIS A 146 -4.04 -2.04 12.37
N HIS A 147 -4.05 -3.36 12.60
CA HIS A 147 -2.81 -4.13 12.77
C HIS A 147 -1.98 -4.24 11.49
N VAL A 148 -2.63 -4.30 10.33
CA VAL A 148 -1.94 -4.29 9.04
C VAL A 148 -1.36 -2.90 8.75
N ASP A 149 -2.03 -1.80 9.12
CA ASP A 149 -1.51 -0.43 8.97
C ASP A 149 -0.26 -0.16 9.83
N LEU A 150 -0.08 -0.89 10.93
CA LEU A 150 1.13 -0.83 11.76
C LEU A 150 2.37 -1.44 11.07
N LEU A 151 2.19 -2.21 9.98
CA LEU A 151 3.32 -2.72 9.20
C LEU A 151 4.01 -1.56 8.49
N GLN A 152 5.21 -1.24 8.96
CA GLN A 152 6.08 -0.27 8.29
C GLN A 152 7.00 -0.99 7.31
N ALA A 153 7.20 -0.42 6.12
CA ALA A 153 8.04 -1.02 5.09
C ALA A 153 9.50 -1.24 5.55
N GLU A 154 9.96 -0.42 6.49
CA GLU A 154 11.28 -0.47 7.13
C GLU A 154 11.43 -1.66 8.08
N THR A 155 10.31 -2.17 8.62
CA THR A 155 10.30 -3.33 9.53
C THR A 155 10.20 -4.66 8.79
N VAL A 156 9.94 -4.62 7.49
CA VAL A 156 9.80 -5.81 6.65
C VAL A 156 11.16 -6.41 6.35
N ILE A 157 11.29 -7.72 6.57
CA ILE A 157 12.53 -8.46 6.33
C ILE A 157 12.29 -9.57 5.29
N PRO A 158 13.03 -9.58 4.16
CA PRO A 158 13.96 -8.56 3.70
C PRO A 158 13.23 -7.26 3.28
N PRO A 159 13.93 -6.12 3.18
CA PRO A 159 13.33 -4.87 2.74
C PRO A 159 12.56 -5.03 1.43
N LEU A 160 11.40 -4.38 1.36
CA LEU A 160 10.55 -4.37 0.17
C LEU A 160 11.31 -3.82 -1.03
N ARG A 161 11.24 -4.52 -2.16
CA ARG A 161 11.86 -4.09 -3.43
C ARG A 161 10.87 -3.43 -4.39
N ARG A 162 9.58 -3.62 -4.13
CA ARG A 162 8.47 -3.19 -4.99
C ARG A 162 7.38 -2.59 -4.12
N GLU A 163 6.64 -1.63 -4.67
CA GLU A 163 5.42 -1.14 -4.05
C GLU A 163 4.46 -2.32 -3.89
N THR A 164 3.99 -2.53 -2.66
CA THR A 164 3.23 -3.71 -2.27
C THR A 164 1.85 -3.28 -1.82
N ASP A 165 0.82 -3.76 -2.50
CA ASP A 165 -0.57 -3.58 -2.16
C ASP A 165 -1.10 -4.79 -1.38
N ILE A 166 -1.75 -4.51 -0.25
CA ILE A 166 -2.52 -5.47 0.53
C ILE A 166 -3.99 -5.06 0.42
N ALA A 167 -4.80 -5.88 -0.24
CA ALA A 167 -6.23 -5.65 -0.40
C ALA A 167 -7.00 -6.58 0.53
N LEU A 168 -8.01 -6.03 1.22
CA LEU A 168 -8.94 -6.76 2.08
C LEU A 168 -10.35 -6.65 1.52
N GLY A 169 -11.04 -7.79 1.42
CA GLY A 169 -12.44 -7.89 1.05
C GLY A 169 -13.24 -8.66 2.10
N VAL A 170 -14.52 -8.34 2.27
CA VAL A 170 -15.35 -8.94 3.32
C VAL A 170 -16.78 -9.16 2.85
N GLY A 171 -17.38 -10.27 3.27
CA GLY A 171 -18.80 -10.52 3.11
C GLY A 171 -19.36 -11.32 4.28
N SER A 172 -20.67 -11.24 4.48
CA SER A 172 -21.37 -11.93 5.58
C SER A 172 -22.64 -12.57 5.06
N TYR A 173 -22.91 -13.80 5.47
CA TYR A 173 -24.16 -14.48 5.21
C TYR A 173 -25.03 -14.44 6.46
N PRO A 174 -26.34 -14.12 6.35
CA PRO A 174 -27.13 -13.99 5.11
C PRO A 174 -27.18 -12.59 4.48
N GLU A 175 -26.53 -11.58 5.07
CA GLU A 175 -26.67 -10.17 4.68
C GLU A 175 -26.21 -9.86 3.25
N SER A 176 -25.19 -10.57 2.76
CA SER A 176 -24.70 -10.47 1.39
C SER A 176 -25.67 -11.10 0.38
N GLY A 177 -26.61 -11.93 0.80
CA GLY A 177 -27.61 -12.57 -0.06
C GLY A 177 -27.83 -14.05 0.24
N PRO A 178 -28.75 -14.70 -0.50
CA PRO A 178 -29.24 -16.03 -0.15
C PRO A 178 -28.30 -17.18 -0.55
N SER A 179 -27.25 -16.94 -1.33
CA SER A 179 -26.36 -17.98 -1.85
C SER A 179 -24.88 -17.71 -1.58
N VAL A 180 -24.07 -18.77 -1.67
CA VAL A 180 -22.60 -18.69 -1.57
C VAL A 180 -22.02 -17.72 -2.61
N GLU A 181 -22.55 -17.70 -3.83
CA GLU A 181 -22.06 -16.76 -4.87
C GLU A 181 -22.27 -15.29 -4.50
N HIS A 182 -23.35 -14.96 -3.78
CA HIS A 182 -23.57 -13.61 -3.27
C HIS A 182 -22.58 -13.26 -2.17
N LEU A 183 -22.30 -14.20 -1.25
CA LEU A 183 -21.26 -14.04 -0.24
C LEU A 183 -19.90 -13.79 -0.91
N LEU A 184 -19.49 -14.64 -1.85
CA LEU A 184 -18.22 -14.51 -2.58
C LEU A 184 -18.15 -13.21 -3.39
N TYR A 185 -19.29 -12.72 -3.89
CA TYR A 185 -19.36 -11.46 -4.63
C TYR A 185 -19.02 -10.30 -3.71
N HIS A 186 -19.66 -10.23 -2.53
CA HIS A 186 -19.37 -9.20 -1.54
C HIS A 186 -17.94 -9.29 -1.01
N VAL A 187 -17.41 -10.50 -0.79
CA VAL A 187 -16.01 -10.70 -0.40
C VAL A 187 -15.03 -10.20 -1.47
N SER A 188 -15.42 -10.23 -2.73
CA SER A 188 -14.60 -9.69 -3.82
C SER A 188 -14.62 -8.17 -3.87
N MET A 189 -15.58 -7.50 -3.22
CA MET A 189 -15.59 -6.04 -3.14
C MET A 189 -14.54 -5.58 -2.13
N MET A 190 -13.64 -4.70 -2.56
CA MET A 190 -12.55 -4.23 -1.71
C MET A 190 -13.09 -3.34 -0.58
N ALA A 191 -12.81 -3.74 0.66
CA ALA A 191 -13.14 -3.00 1.87
C ALA A 191 -11.99 -2.08 2.29
N HIS A 192 -10.75 -2.57 2.23
CA HIS A 192 -9.55 -1.79 2.59
C HIS A 192 -8.39 -2.10 1.64
N ARG A 193 -7.51 -1.10 1.46
CA ARG A 193 -6.26 -1.24 0.71
C ARG A 193 -5.14 -0.54 1.47
N PHE A 194 -4.02 -1.23 1.61
CA PHE A 194 -2.78 -0.70 2.15
C PHE A 194 -1.71 -0.74 1.08
N SER A 195 -0.92 0.32 0.97
CA SER A 195 0.19 0.39 0.02
C SER A 195 1.48 0.65 0.78
N LEU A 196 2.37 -0.34 0.78
CA LEU A 196 3.70 -0.25 1.36
C LEU A 196 4.70 0.04 0.26
N ARG A 197 5.44 1.13 0.41
CA ARG A 197 6.51 1.49 -0.53
C ARG A 197 7.84 0.94 -0.05
N PRO A 198 8.72 0.50 -0.96
CA PRO A 198 10.10 0.22 -0.63
C PRO A 198 10.68 1.38 0.16
N ALA A 199 11.28 1.08 1.32
CA ALA A 199 12.19 2.03 1.93
C ALA A 199 13.29 2.31 0.89
N ILE A 200 13.53 3.58 0.57
CA ILE A 200 14.66 3.96 -0.29
C ILE A 200 15.92 3.60 0.49
N SER A 201 16.38 2.36 0.33
CA SER A 201 17.69 1.96 0.82
C SER A 201 18.67 2.66 -0.10
N GLU A 202 19.50 3.54 0.45
CA GLU A 202 20.75 4.00 -0.17
C GLU A 202 21.64 2.78 -0.43
N GLN A 203 21.30 1.99 -1.44
CA GLN A 203 22.28 1.14 -2.08
C GLN A 203 23.12 2.06 -2.95
N LEU A 204 24.13 2.65 -2.29
CA LEU A 204 25.52 2.69 -2.76
C LEU A 204 25.62 1.88 -4.07
N GLY A 205 25.68 2.52 -5.23
CA GLY A 205 26.86 3.31 -5.54
C GLY A 205 28.04 2.38 -5.39
N GLY A 206 28.35 1.61 -6.44
CA GLY A 206 29.56 0.81 -6.54
C GLY A 206 30.78 1.72 -6.39
N GLY A 207 31.19 1.96 -5.16
CA GLY A 207 32.47 2.53 -4.81
C GLY A 207 33.39 1.37 -4.50
N MET A 208 34.34 1.12 -5.40
CA MET A 208 35.50 0.28 -5.12
C MET A 208 36.10 0.67 -3.76
N SER A 209 36.11 -0.27 -2.82
CA SER A 209 36.96 -0.19 -1.63
C SER A 209 37.70 -1.52 -1.46
N THR A 210 38.73 -1.68 -2.28
CA THR A 210 39.97 -2.37 -1.88
C THR A 210 40.80 -1.25 -1.25
N THR A 211 41.24 -1.24 0.00
CA THR A 211 41.75 -2.28 0.89
C THR A 211 41.88 -1.61 2.27
N ARG A 212 41.49 -2.27 3.36
CA ARG A 212 42.04 -1.99 4.69
C ARG A 212 42.37 -3.33 5.35
N GLU A 213 43.66 -3.59 5.45
CA GLU A 213 44.21 -4.54 6.41
C GLU A 213 43.97 -4.01 7.83
N GLU A 214 43.71 -4.98 8.70
CA GLU A 214 43.54 -4.90 10.15
C GLU A 214 44.79 -4.36 10.83
N VAL A 215 44.64 -3.76 12.02
CA VAL A 215 45.49 -3.99 13.21
C VAL A 215 44.85 -3.26 14.42
N GLU A 216 44.45 -4.10 15.39
CA GLU A 216 44.57 -4.00 16.85
C GLU A 216 44.01 -2.78 17.65
N THR A 217 43.08 -3.13 18.56
CA THR A 217 42.80 -2.50 19.87
C THR A 217 44.07 -2.39 20.74
N PRO A 218 44.23 -1.47 21.74
CA PRO A 218 43.42 -1.55 22.98
C PRO A 218 43.28 -0.30 23.93
N PHE A 219 42.34 -0.43 24.89
CA PHE A 219 42.16 0.25 26.20
C PHE A 219 41.70 1.72 26.33
N GLY A 220 40.73 1.94 27.26
CA GLY A 220 40.54 3.21 28.00
C GLY A 220 39.10 3.53 28.45
N CYS A 221 38.82 3.44 29.75
CA CYS A 221 37.54 3.77 30.41
C CYS A 221 37.31 5.28 30.62
N ALA A 222 36.05 5.76 30.61
CA ALA A 222 35.52 6.83 31.48
C ALA A 222 33.98 6.97 31.37
N GLN A 223 33.35 7.37 32.48
CA GLN A 223 31.91 7.46 32.74
C GLN A 223 31.35 8.90 32.54
N HIS A 224 30.00 9.01 32.59
CA HIS A 224 29.15 10.22 32.81
C HIS A 224 29.01 11.18 31.59
N ASP A 225 27.86 11.75 31.20
CA ASP A 225 26.65 12.20 31.93
C ASP A 225 25.40 12.30 31.03
N ASP A 226 24.24 12.42 31.68
CA ASP A 226 22.91 12.73 31.16
C ASP A 226 22.84 13.90 30.17
N GLN A 227 22.11 13.71 29.06
CA GLN A 227 21.24 14.75 28.51
C GLN A 227 20.22 14.21 27.50
N HIS A 228 18.94 14.39 27.84
CA HIS A 228 17.81 14.33 26.93
C HIS A 228 18.09 15.07 25.62
N GLN A 229 18.05 14.37 24.49
CA GLN A 229 17.95 15.01 23.17
C GLN A 229 16.77 14.44 22.40
N ALA A 230 15.86 15.34 22.06
CA ALA A 230 14.72 15.16 21.17
C ALA A 230 15.16 14.60 19.80
N PRO A 231 14.25 13.95 19.05
CA PRO A 231 14.60 13.30 17.79
C PRO A 231 15.07 14.36 16.79
N LYS A 232 16.32 14.22 16.33
CA LYS A 232 16.89 15.04 15.28
C LYS A 232 16.10 14.84 13.99
N ASP A 233 15.56 15.96 13.49
CA ASP A 233 14.97 16.10 12.17
C ASP A 233 15.85 15.42 11.10
N LEU A 234 15.29 14.45 10.38
CA LEU A 234 15.86 13.95 9.12
C LEU A 234 15.79 15.06 8.06
N GLN A 235 16.77 15.97 8.07
CA GLN A 235 17.14 16.75 6.89
C GLN A 235 18.20 15.97 6.10
N GLY A 236 17.76 14.88 5.46
CA GLY A 236 18.49 14.31 4.35
C GLY A 236 18.13 15.11 3.10
N GLN A 237 19.12 15.70 2.44
CA GLN A 237 19.00 16.28 1.10
C GLN A 237 18.72 15.15 0.09
N GLY A 238 17.49 14.64 0.11
CA GLY A 238 16.97 13.72 -0.89
C GLY A 238 16.62 14.49 -2.15
N ASN A 239 16.98 13.94 -3.30
CA ASN A 239 16.67 14.50 -4.61
C ASN A 239 15.14 14.72 -4.71
N ILE A 240 14.69 15.98 -4.79
CA ILE A 240 13.27 16.30 -4.76
C ILE A 240 12.63 15.87 -6.09
N PRO A 241 11.65 14.96 -6.10
CA PRO A 241 11.05 14.47 -7.34
C PRO A 241 10.28 15.57 -8.06
N PHE A 242 10.23 15.50 -9.39
CA PHE A 242 9.50 16.44 -10.23
C PHE A 242 8.15 15.86 -10.65
N MET A 243 7.10 16.68 -10.64
CA MET A 243 5.75 16.30 -11.04
C MET A 243 5.20 17.28 -12.09
N GLN A 244 4.66 16.72 -13.18
CA GLN A 244 3.81 17.46 -14.12
C GLN A 244 2.43 17.68 -13.49
N LEU A 245 1.98 18.92 -13.45
CA LEU A 245 0.72 19.28 -12.81
C LEU A 245 -0.47 18.99 -13.74
N PRO A 246 -1.58 18.45 -13.21
CA PRO A 246 -2.81 18.31 -13.98
C PRO A 246 -3.47 19.68 -14.21
N ASP A 247 -4.27 19.82 -15.27
CA ASP A 247 -4.99 21.07 -15.56
C ASP A 247 -6.09 21.42 -14.54
N ARG A 248 -6.58 20.42 -13.80
CA ARG A 248 -7.61 20.56 -12.77
C ARG A 248 -7.34 19.62 -11.59
N LEU A 249 -7.53 20.12 -10.37
CA LEU A 249 -7.41 19.32 -9.16
C LEU A 249 -8.77 18.75 -8.70
N PRO A 250 -8.84 17.51 -8.21
CA PRO A 250 -10.02 16.98 -7.54
C PRO A 250 -10.45 17.81 -6.31
N LEU A 251 -11.76 17.96 -6.09
CA LEU A 251 -12.31 18.74 -4.95
C LEU A 251 -11.82 18.26 -3.57
N ARG A 252 -11.59 16.95 -3.42
CA ARG A 252 -11.04 16.37 -2.19
C ARG A 252 -9.62 16.84 -1.86
N LEU A 253 -8.79 17.11 -2.88
CA LEU A 253 -7.40 17.55 -2.68
C LEU A 253 -7.36 19.05 -2.39
N LYS A 254 -8.14 19.79 -3.16
CA LYS A 254 -8.47 21.19 -2.96
C LYS A 254 -8.78 21.52 -1.48
N GLN A 255 -9.60 20.71 -0.81
CA GLN A 255 -9.95 20.92 0.60
C GLN A 255 -8.82 20.70 1.63
N LEU A 256 -7.66 20.16 1.23
CA LEU A 256 -6.57 19.81 2.14
C LEU A 256 -5.76 21.02 2.59
N ILE A 257 -5.61 22.01 1.72
CA ILE A 257 -4.84 23.23 1.99
C ILE A 257 -5.76 24.40 1.67
N PRO A 258 -6.06 25.28 2.65
CA PRO A 258 -6.83 26.49 2.41
C PRO A 258 -6.21 27.30 1.26
N TYR A 259 -7.04 27.77 0.33
CA TYR A 259 -6.56 28.44 -0.88
C TYR A 259 -5.64 29.63 -0.60
N GLN A 260 -5.89 30.39 0.48
CA GLN A 260 -5.04 31.51 0.87
C GLN A 260 -3.63 31.06 1.26
N VAL A 261 -3.51 29.93 1.96
CA VAL A 261 -2.22 29.31 2.35
C VAL A 261 -1.51 28.78 1.10
N ALA A 262 -2.25 28.17 0.17
CA ALA A 262 -1.72 27.67 -1.10
C ALA A 262 -1.09 28.80 -1.95
N LEU A 263 -1.71 29.99 -1.96
CA LEU A 263 -1.16 31.19 -2.60
C LEU A 263 0.09 31.70 -1.90
N GLU A 264 0.02 31.88 -0.58
CA GLU A 264 1.12 32.41 0.22
C GLU A 264 2.38 31.55 0.12
N LEU A 265 2.20 30.23 0.21
CA LEU A 265 3.30 29.26 0.16
C LEU A 265 3.64 28.79 -1.26
N SER A 266 2.96 29.33 -2.28
CA SER A 266 3.15 28.95 -3.69
C SER A 266 3.18 27.44 -3.88
N CYS A 267 2.06 26.79 -3.54
CA CYS A 267 1.96 25.33 -3.55
C CYS A 267 0.54 24.83 -3.83
N VAL A 268 0.40 23.59 -4.31
CA VAL A 268 -0.90 22.92 -4.49
C VAL A 268 -0.88 21.46 -4.01
N PRO A 269 -1.95 20.96 -3.37
CA PRO A 269 -2.07 19.56 -3.00
C PRO A 269 -2.36 18.70 -4.23
N VAL A 270 -1.49 17.74 -4.51
CA VAL A 270 -1.56 16.89 -5.72
C VAL A 270 -1.80 15.41 -5.38
N GLY A 271 -1.74 15.05 -4.10
CA GLY A 271 -2.06 13.71 -3.63
C GLY A 271 -2.24 13.68 -2.12
N ARG A 272 -2.93 12.66 -1.62
CA ARG A 272 -3.10 12.39 -0.19
C ARG A 272 -3.19 10.90 0.06
N ASN A 273 -2.51 10.45 1.11
CA ASN A 273 -2.76 9.18 1.79
C ASN A 273 -3.16 9.44 3.26
N HIS A 274 -3.26 8.41 4.11
CA HIS A 274 -3.80 8.54 5.46
C HIS A 274 -3.07 9.57 6.35
N HIS A 275 -1.74 9.63 6.28
CA HIS A 275 -0.92 10.50 7.16
C HIS A 275 -0.02 11.49 6.39
N CYS A 276 -0.08 11.52 5.06
CA CYS A 276 0.79 12.36 4.23
C CYS A 276 0.03 13.05 3.08
N VAL A 277 0.39 14.31 2.83
CA VAL A 277 -0.03 15.08 1.65
C VAL A 277 1.17 15.28 0.74
N THR A 278 0.99 14.92 -0.53
CA THR A 278 1.93 15.28 -1.59
C THR A 278 1.61 16.69 -2.04
N VAL A 279 2.57 17.59 -1.91
CA VAL A 279 2.40 19.01 -2.23
C VAL A 279 3.38 19.40 -3.32
N ALA A 280 2.87 19.87 -4.45
CA ALA A 280 3.69 20.47 -5.49
C ALA A 280 3.99 21.93 -5.12
N MET A 281 5.27 22.30 -5.13
CA MET A 281 5.74 23.59 -4.61
C MET A 281 6.66 24.28 -5.61
N ALA A 282 6.59 25.61 -5.64
CA ALA A 282 7.56 26.43 -6.40
C ALA A 282 8.98 26.27 -5.84
N ASP A 283 9.11 26.24 -4.50
CA ASP A 283 10.35 25.93 -3.79
C ASP A 283 10.10 24.81 -2.77
N PRO A 284 10.33 23.55 -3.17
CA PRO A 284 10.14 22.40 -2.29
C PRO A 284 11.24 22.24 -1.23
N SER A 285 12.31 23.05 -1.28
CA SER A 285 13.38 23.06 -0.28
C SER A 285 13.13 24.05 0.87
N ASN A 286 12.09 24.89 0.74
CA ASN A 286 11.72 25.89 1.74
C ASN A 286 11.18 25.23 3.02
N SER A 287 12.09 25.00 3.98
CA SER A 287 11.77 24.36 5.27
C SER A 287 10.70 25.08 6.09
N ASN A 288 10.58 26.41 5.97
CA ASN A 288 9.55 27.18 6.66
C ASN A 288 8.16 26.91 6.04
N ALA A 289 8.07 26.89 4.71
CA ALA A 289 6.83 26.53 4.03
C ALA A 289 6.40 25.09 4.36
N LEU A 290 7.34 24.15 4.37
CA LEU A 290 7.06 22.75 4.78
C LEU A 290 6.55 22.67 6.23
N ARG A 291 7.15 23.42 7.16
CA ARG A 291 6.70 23.47 8.55
C ARG A 291 5.28 24.03 8.67
N SER A 292 5.00 25.15 7.99
CA SER A 292 3.67 25.76 7.97
C SER A 292 2.61 24.82 7.39
N LEU A 293 2.93 24.12 6.30
CA LEU A 293 2.03 23.12 5.71
C LEU A 293 1.73 21.96 6.67
N ARG A 294 2.73 21.46 7.42
CA ARG A 294 2.51 20.43 8.46
C ARG A 294 1.56 20.91 9.55
N VAL A 295 1.72 22.14 10.02
CA VAL A 295 0.85 22.74 11.04
C VAL A 295 -0.58 22.91 10.52
N VAL A 296 -0.74 23.43 9.31
CA VAL A 296 -2.06 23.70 8.71
C VAL A 296 -2.82 22.41 8.39
N THR A 297 -2.13 21.39 7.89
CA THR A 297 -2.77 20.14 7.45
C THR A 297 -2.88 19.10 8.55
N GLY A 298 -2.04 19.18 9.60
CA GLY A 298 -1.88 18.11 10.59
C GLY A 298 -1.25 16.84 10.03
N LEU A 299 -0.64 16.90 8.83
CA LEU A 299 -0.15 15.74 8.08
C LEU A 299 1.34 15.89 7.77
N ALA A 300 2.01 14.76 7.53
CA ALA A 300 3.34 14.77 6.93
C ALA A 300 3.27 15.37 5.53
N ILE A 301 4.30 16.14 5.15
CA ILE A 301 4.36 16.80 3.83
C ILE A 301 5.44 16.13 3.01
N PHE A 302 5.05 15.59 1.86
CA PHE A 302 5.97 15.10 0.84
C PHE A 302 6.05 16.13 -0.29
N PRO A 303 7.13 16.93 -0.34
CA PRO A 303 7.25 17.98 -1.35
C PRO A 303 7.69 17.41 -2.69
N VAL A 304 7.10 17.93 -3.76
CA VAL A 304 7.53 17.67 -5.14
C VAL A 304 7.79 18.99 -5.85
N SER A 305 8.81 19.03 -6.70
CA SER A 305 9.04 20.15 -7.60
C SER A 305 8.07 20.09 -8.78
N CYS A 306 7.74 21.23 -9.36
CA CYS A 306 6.86 21.33 -10.52
C CYS A 306 7.23 22.52 -11.39
N ASP A 307 6.67 22.57 -12.60
CA ASP A 307 6.77 23.77 -13.43
C ASP A 307 6.05 24.96 -12.75
N VAL A 308 6.78 26.05 -12.56
CA VAL A 308 6.29 27.23 -11.83
C VAL A 308 5.20 27.97 -12.63
N ALA A 309 5.23 27.93 -13.96
CA ALA A 309 4.20 28.57 -14.78
C ALA A 309 2.88 27.79 -14.72
N ALA A 310 2.94 26.45 -14.76
CA ALA A 310 1.79 25.58 -14.58
C ALA A 310 1.16 25.75 -13.17
N LEU A 311 2.00 25.80 -12.13
CA LEU A 311 1.57 26.03 -10.75
C LEU A 311 0.82 27.36 -10.60
N ASN A 312 1.40 28.44 -11.13
CA ASN A 312 0.78 29.76 -11.11
C ASN A 312 -0.54 29.80 -11.90
N THR A 313 -0.65 29.00 -12.97
CA THR A 313 -1.88 28.90 -13.77
C THR A 313 -3.00 28.25 -12.96
N LEU A 314 -2.72 27.15 -12.26
CA LEU A 314 -3.68 26.52 -11.35
C LEU A 314 -4.10 27.48 -10.23
N LEU A 315 -3.13 28.11 -9.56
CA LEU A 315 -3.44 29.03 -8.47
C LEU A 315 -4.35 30.19 -8.91
N ARG A 316 -4.14 30.77 -10.10
CA ARG A 316 -5.01 31.84 -10.64
C ARG A 316 -6.44 31.37 -10.91
N LYS A 317 -6.64 30.10 -11.26
CA LYS A 317 -7.97 29.52 -11.52
C LYS A 317 -8.71 29.12 -10.23
N LYS A 318 -8.17 29.48 -9.05
CA LYS A 318 -8.61 28.95 -7.75
C LYS A 318 -8.55 27.42 -7.75
N TRP A 319 -7.40 26.93 -8.23
CA TRP A 319 -7.02 25.56 -8.60
C TRP A 319 -7.53 25.13 -9.98
#